data_AF-A0A9P7P5Z9-F1
#
_entry.id   AF-A0A9P7P5Z9-F1
#
_cell.length_a   1.000
_cell.length_b   1.000
_cell.length_c   1.000
_cell.angle_alpha   90.00
_cell.angle_beta   90.00
_cell.angle_gamma   90.00
#
_symmetry.space_group_name_H-M   'P 1'
#
loop_
_entity.id
_entity.type
_entity.pdbx_description
1 polymer ?
#
loop_
_entity_poly.entity_id
_entity_poly.type
_entity_poly.pdbx_seq_one_letter_code
_entity_poly.pdbx_strand_id
1 'polypeptide(L)'
;MEKRKQKRKYSEKVLEAIAKDRNDGKFCDLEIEAASGVFEIKETSPVLIGRMLDYIYTGDYADFNANDCLSVQETRENADPDVEDELGLVPGDHVTLHARMMELGDMYLVDGLSRLASDKFTLHLASTGMDTIILDIIPRVYAFKFCSSNAIRKSVVVQMRAKLEQRPWAAGVEEHLEDVTRDVPEFTRELLKCYIEMPHDNCGKKKTVVGVVPLPRKGPQTE
;
A
#
# COMPACT_ATOMS: atom_id res chain seq x y z
N MET A 1 22.20 -16.28 -17.64
CA MET A 1 20.89 -15.59 -17.57
C MET A 1 19.80 -16.37 -18.31
N GLU A 2 20.07 -16.98 -19.47
CA GLU A 2 19.18 -17.90 -20.21
C GLU A 2 18.38 -18.88 -19.34
N LYS A 3 19.07 -19.65 -18.48
CA LYS A 3 18.42 -20.72 -17.69
C LYS A 3 17.34 -20.20 -16.73
N ARG A 4 17.47 -18.97 -16.22
CA ARG A 4 16.46 -18.33 -15.36
C ARG A 4 15.26 -17.86 -16.17
N LYS A 5 15.50 -17.29 -17.36
CA LYS A 5 14.42 -16.88 -18.28
C LYS A 5 13.63 -18.09 -18.80
N GLN A 6 14.32 -19.18 -19.13
CA GLN A 6 13.69 -20.42 -19.60
C GLN A 6 12.83 -21.08 -18.50
N LYS A 7 13.31 -21.11 -17.25
CA LYS A 7 12.53 -21.60 -16.11
C LYS A 7 11.27 -20.78 -15.88
N ARG A 8 11.37 -19.44 -15.95
CA ARG A 8 10.24 -18.53 -15.76
C ARG A 8 9.17 -18.71 -16.83
N LYS A 9 9.59 -18.87 -18.09
CA LYS A 9 8.70 -19.14 -19.22
C LYS A 9 8.00 -20.50 -19.12
N TYR A 10 8.66 -21.50 -18.55
CA TYR A 10 8.06 -22.81 -18.32
C TYR A 10 7.03 -22.75 -17.18
N SER A 11 7.34 -22.05 -16.09
CA SER A 11 6.40 -21.89 -14.97
C SER A 11 5.15 -21.08 -15.37
N GLU A 12 5.28 -20.02 -16.16
CA GLU A 12 4.14 -19.24 -16.66
C GLU A 12 3.17 -20.12 -17.47
N LYS A 13 3.68 -20.95 -18.38
CA LYS A 13 2.85 -21.87 -19.18
C LYS A 13 2.11 -22.90 -18.35
N VAL A 14 2.72 -23.37 -17.26
CA VAL A 14 2.07 -24.32 -16.35
C VAL A 14 0.93 -23.63 -15.59
N LEU A 15 1.15 -22.41 -15.11
CA LEU A 15 0.13 -21.62 -14.42
C LEU A 15 -1.04 -21.25 -15.34
N GLU A 16 -0.77 -20.85 -16.58
CA GLU A 16 -1.82 -20.59 -17.59
C GLU A 16 -2.68 -21.82 -17.87
N ALA A 17 -2.07 -23.00 -17.96
CA ALA A 17 -2.80 -24.24 -18.18
C ALA A 17 -3.68 -24.61 -16.97
N ILE A 18 -3.14 -24.49 -15.75
CA ILE A 18 -3.88 -24.73 -14.51
C ILE A 18 -5.06 -23.76 -14.36
N ALA A 19 -4.85 -22.47 -14.63
CA ALA A 19 -5.90 -21.45 -14.57
C ALA A 19 -7.00 -21.71 -15.60
N LYS A 20 -6.63 -22.17 -16.81
CA LYS A 20 -7.59 -22.59 -17.83
C LYS A 20 -8.41 -23.80 -17.38
N ASP A 21 -7.76 -24.85 -16.86
CA ASP A 21 -8.46 -26.05 -16.40
C ASP A 21 -9.44 -25.75 -15.26
N ARG A 22 -9.08 -24.84 -14.33
CA ARG A 22 -10.00 -24.31 -13.31
C ARG A 22 -11.24 -23.65 -13.93
N ASN A 23 -11.04 -22.72 -14.87
CA ASN A 23 -12.15 -21.98 -15.50
C ASN A 23 -13.06 -22.89 -16.33
N ASP A 24 -12.48 -23.95 -16.92
CA ASP A 24 -13.20 -24.96 -17.68
C ASP A 24 -13.86 -26.04 -16.77
N GLY A 25 -13.66 -25.97 -15.44
CA GLY A 25 -14.18 -26.94 -14.47
C GLY A 25 -13.57 -28.35 -14.60
N LYS A 26 -12.38 -28.47 -15.19
CA LYS A 26 -11.71 -29.75 -15.46
C LYS A 26 -10.80 -30.16 -14.31
N PHE A 27 -10.85 -31.45 -13.96
CA PHE A 27 -10.00 -32.07 -12.94
C PHE A 27 -10.14 -31.47 -11.52
N CYS A 28 -11.23 -30.74 -11.26
CA CYS A 28 -11.59 -30.34 -9.91
C CYS A 28 -12.09 -31.58 -9.15
N ASP A 29 -11.29 -32.07 -8.20
CA ASP A 29 -11.63 -33.15 -7.27
C ASP A 29 -12.09 -32.61 -5.90
N LEU A 30 -11.86 -31.33 -5.67
CA LEU A 30 -12.36 -30.57 -4.54
C LEU A 30 -13.31 -29.49 -5.05
N GLU A 31 -14.56 -29.60 -4.64
CA GLU A 31 -15.55 -28.55 -4.75
C GLU A 31 -15.66 -27.89 -3.37
N ILE A 32 -15.39 -26.58 -3.28
CA ILE A 32 -15.40 -25.86 -2.01
C ILE A 32 -16.86 -25.60 -1.65
N GLU A 33 -17.43 -26.61 -1.00
CA GLU A 33 -18.83 -26.79 -0.69
C GLU A 33 -19.10 -26.94 0.83
N ALA A 34 -19.63 -25.93 1.55
CA ALA A 34 -20.01 -26.07 2.98
C ALA A 34 -21.49 -26.39 3.13
N ALA A 35 -21.81 -27.61 3.61
CA ALA A 35 -23.13 -28.19 3.95
C ALA A 35 -24.28 -28.08 2.91
N SER A 36 -24.45 -26.95 2.25
CA SER A 36 -25.23 -26.70 1.03
C SER A 36 -24.44 -26.91 -0.26
N GLY A 37 -23.13 -27.04 -0.14
CA GLY A 37 -22.29 -26.89 -1.29
C GLY A 37 -21.59 -25.53 -1.43
N VAL A 38 -21.64 -24.69 -0.40
CA VAL A 38 -21.12 -23.32 -0.50
C VAL A 38 -20.39 -22.94 0.78
N PHE A 39 -19.07 -22.73 0.73
CA PHE A 39 -18.38 -22.10 1.87
C PHE A 39 -18.76 -20.62 1.92
N GLU A 40 -19.56 -20.28 2.92
CA GLU A 40 -19.91 -18.90 3.20
C GLU A 40 -18.72 -18.20 3.88
N ILE A 41 -18.01 -17.37 3.11
CA ILE A 41 -17.01 -16.45 3.64
C ILE A 41 -17.77 -15.20 4.10
N LYS A 42 -18.16 -15.20 5.37
CA LYS A 42 -19.10 -14.21 5.96
C LYS A 42 -18.55 -12.79 6.06
N GLU A 43 -17.24 -12.60 5.90
CA GLU A 43 -16.54 -11.36 6.26
C GLU A 43 -15.72 -10.80 5.09
N THR A 44 -15.95 -11.25 3.86
CA THR A 44 -15.19 -10.72 2.71
C THR A 44 -16.01 -10.67 1.44
N SER A 45 -15.89 -9.56 0.70
CA SER A 45 -16.51 -9.39 -0.61
C SER A 45 -16.16 -10.55 -1.57
N PRO A 46 -17.13 -11.12 -2.28
CA PRO A 46 -16.89 -12.11 -3.34
C PRO A 46 -15.87 -11.64 -4.38
N VAL A 47 -15.80 -10.33 -4.62
CA VAL A 47 -14.88 -9.70 -5.57
C VAL A 47 -13.43 -9.75 -5.07
N LEU A 48 -13.19 -9.63 -3.76
CA LEU A 48 -11.86 -9.80 -3.16
C LEU A 48 -11.46 -11.27 -3.10
N ILE A 49 -12.41 -12.16 -2.78
CA ILE A 49 -12.19 -13.61 -2.80
C ILE A 49 -11.86 -14.10 -4.20
N GLY A 50 -12.57 -13.62 -5.23
CA GLY A 50 -12.25 -13.88 -6.63
C GLY A 50 -10.80 -13.55 -6.96
N ARG A 51 -10.34 -12.35 -6.58
CA ARG A 51 -8.94 -11.93 -6.77
C ARG A 51 -7.94 -12.75 -5.98
N MET A 52 -8.28 -13.16 -4.76
CA MET A 52 -7.42 -14.06 -3.97
C MET A 52 -7.27 -15.41 -4.66
N LEU A 53 -8.37 -15.95 -5.19
CA LEU A 53 -8.33 -17.18 -5.97
C LEU A 53 -7.53 -16.97 -7.26
N ASP A 54 -7.70 -15.86 -7.98
CA ASP A 54 -6.88 -15.56 -9.16
C ASP A 54 -5.39 -15.57 -8.82
N TYR A 55 -5.01 -15.02 -7.67
CA TYR A 55 -3.64 -15.12 -7.17
C TYR A 55 -3.21 -16.56 -6.90
N ILE A 56 -4.05 -17.37 -6.24
CA ILE A 56 -3.72 -18.77 -5.92
C ILE A 56 -3.45 -19.58 -7.21
N TYR A 57 -4.19 -19.31 -8.28
CA TYR A 57 -4.10 -20.06 -9.53
C TYR A 57 -3.10 -19.49 -10.54
N THR A 58 -2.83 -18.17 -10.52
CA THR A 58 -1.97 -17.51 -11.51
C THR A 58 -0.69 -16.93 -10.94
N GLY A 59 -0.62 -16.76 -9.61
CA GLY A 59 0.42 -16.01 -8.92
C GLY A 59 0.25 -14.49 -8.98
N ASP A 60 -0.85 -13.97 -9.54
CA ASP A 60 -1.16 -12.55 -9.64
C ASP A 60 -2.67 -12.27 -9.50
N TYR A 61 -3.05 -11.02 -9.25
CA TYR A 61 -4.44 -10.57 -9.27
C TYR A 61 -4.54 -9.23 -9.98
N ALA A 62 -5.65 -9.00 -10.70
CA ALA A 62 -5.84 -7.75 -11.44
C ALA A 62 -6.10 -6.56 -10.49
N ASP A 63 -5.53 -5.40 -10.82
CA ASP A 63 -5.89 -4.14 -10.18
C ASP A 63 -7.33 -3.74 -10.57
N PHE A 64 -7.95 -2.81 -9.82
CA PHE A 64 -9.29 -2.32 -10.16
C PHE A 64 -9.32 -1.78 -11.60
N ASN A 65 -10.24 -2.29 -12.40
CA ASN A 65 -10.65 -1.69 -13.67
C ASN A 65 -12.04 -1.04 -13.51
N ALA A 66 -12.42 -0.15 -14.43
CA ALA A 66 -13.70 0.56 -14.36
C ALA A 66 -14.94 -0.36 -14.40
N ASN A 67 -14.81 -1.59 -14.88
CA ASN A 67 -15.90 -2.56 -14.99
C ASN A 67 -16.15 -3.34 -13.69
N ASP A 68 -15.19 -3.33 -12.76
CA ASP A 68 -15.33 -3.95 -11.43
C ASP A 68 -16.35 -3.20 -10.54
N CYS A 69 -16.85 -2.04 -10.99
CA CYS A 69 -17.93 -1.27 -10.33
C CYS A 69 -19.28 -1.99 -10.33
N LEU A 70 -19.57 -2.78 -11.37
CA LEU A 70 -20.92 -3.31 -11.61
C LEU A 70 -21.28 -4.41 -10.61
N SER A 71 -20.31 -5.25 -10.23
CA SER A 71 -20.52 -6.33 -9.25
C SER A 71 -20.71 -5.81 -7.82
N VAL A 72 -20.11 -4.66 -7.47
CA VAL A 72 -20.32 -3.99 -6.17
C VAL A 72 -21.68 -3.27 -6.12
N GLN A 73 -22.16 -2.73 -7.24
CA GLN A 73 -23.48 -2.09 -7.31
C GLN A 73 -24.65 -3.09 -7.23
N GLU A 74 -24.55 -4.26 -7.83
CA GLU A 74 -25.58 -5.31 -7.68
C GLU A 74 -25.68 -5.85 -6.24
N THR A 75 -24.58 -5.77 -5.46
CA THR A 75 -24.63 -6.06 -4.02
C THR A 75 -25.30 -4.94 -3.22
N ARG A 76 -25.23 -3.68 -3.68
CA ARG A 76 -25.82 -2.50 -3.03
C ARG A 76 -27.34 -2.44 -3.11
N GLU A 77 -27.94 -2.92 -4.21
CA GLU A 77 -29.41 -2.90 -4.37
C GLU A 77 -30.13 -3.96 -3.51
N ASN A 78 -29.38 -4.93 -2.94
CA ASN A 78 -29.93 -6.02 -2.12
C ASN A 78 -29.48 -5.98 -0.64
N ALA A 79 -28.69 -4.98 -0.22
CA ALA A 79 -28.21 -4.86 1.15
C ALA A 79 -29.13 -3.96 2.01
N ASP A 80 -29.35 -4.37 3.26
CA ASP A 80 -30.11 -3.63 4.27
C ASP A 80 -29.43 -2.27 4.56
N PRO A 81 -30.14 -1.13 4.47
CA PRO A 81 -29.56 0.21 4.62
C PRO A 81 -28.93 0.51 6.00
N ASP A 82 -29.15 -0.34 7.02
CA ASP A 82 -28.56 -0.19 8.36
C ASP A 82 -27.20 -0.89 8.55
N VAL A 83 -26.68 -1.60 7.54
CA VAL A 83 -25.30 -2.13 7.57
C VAL A 83 -24.37 -1.08 6.98
N GLU A 84 -23.67 -0.34 7.83
CA GLU A 84 -22.59 0.56 7.40
C GLU A 84 -21.65 -0.20 6.46
N ASP A 85 -21.37 0.37 5.29
CA ASP A 85 -20.51 -0.18 4.23
C ASP A 85 -19.08 -0.41 4.76
N GLU A 86 -18.88 -1.51 5.50
CA GLU A 86 -17.61 -1.85 6.18
C GLU A 86 -16.46 -2.14 5.21
N LEU A 87 -16.75 -2.26 3.90
CA LEU A 87 -15.76 -2.68 2.92
C LEU A 87 -15.14 -1.52 2.14
N GLY A 88 -15.83 -0.38 1.98
CA GLY A 88 -15.25 0.90 1.55
C GLY A 88 -14.51 0.89 0.21
N LEU A 89 -14.75 -0.10 -0.66
CA LEU A 89 -14.07 -0.23 -1.94
C LEU A 89 -14.65 0.76 -2.95
N VAL A 90 -13.99 1.90 -3.12
CA VAL A 90 -14.29 2.88 -4.17
C VAL A 90 -13.55 2.51 -5.46
N PRO A 91 -14.18 2.61 -6.64
CA PRO A 91 -13.51 2.39 -7.92
C PRO A 91 -12.24 3.24 -8.05
N GLY A 92 -11.11 2.59 -8.40
CA GLY A 92 -9.81 3.25 -8.50
C GLY A 92 -9.09 3.45 -7.17
N ASP A 93 -9.64 2.99 -6.05
CA ASP A 93 -8.94 2.98 -4.76
C ASP A 93 -8.00 1.75 -4.68
N HIS A 94 -6.88 1.85 -5.39
CA HIS A 94 -5.81 0.85 -5.40
C HIS A 94 -5.21 0.63 -4.01
N VAL A 95 -5.22 1.66 -3.17
CA VAL A 95 -4.69 1.64 -1.80
C VAL A 95 -5.54 0.70 -0.96
N THR A 96 -6.85 0.90 -0.96
CA THR A 96 -7.79 0.04 -0.22
C THR A 96 -7.78 -1.38 -0.79
N LEU A 97 -7.71 -1.55 -2.12
CA LEU A 97 -7.59 -2.88 -2.72
C LEU A 97 -6.40 -3.65 -2.17
N HIS A 98 -5.19 -3.12 -2.30
CA HIS A 98 -3.99 -3.84 -1.91
C HIS A 98 -3.91 -4.05 -0.40
N ALA A 99 -4.43 -3.12 0.41
CA ALA A 99 -4.58 -3.31 1.85
C ALA A 99 -5.50 -4.50 2.19
N ARG A 100 -6.66 -4.60 1.53
CA ARG A 100 -7.59 -5.74 1.71
C ARG A 100 -7.02 -7.06 1.21
N MET A 101 -6.25 -7.04 0.12
CA MET A 101 -5.54 -8.25 -0.35
C MET A 101 -4.44 -8.68 0.63
N MET A 102 -3.77 -7.74 1.31
CA MET A 102 -2.85 -8.05 2.42
C MET A 102 -3.58 -8.70 3.60
N GLU A 103 -4.70 -8.10 4.03
CA GLU A 103 -5.55 -8.63 5.09
C GLU A 103 -6.05 -10.04 4.77
N LEU A 104 -6.48 -10.30 3.53
CA LEU A 104 -6.86 -11.63 3.05
C LEU A 104 -5.70 -12.61 3.10
N GLY A 105 -4.51 -12.18 2.67
CA GLY A 105 -3.29 -12.98 2.74
C GLY A 105 -2.96 -13.38 4.18
N ASP A 106 -3.13 -12.45 5.13
CA ASP A 106 -2.93 -12.71 6.56
C ASP A 106 -4.00 -13.67 7.11
N MET A 107 -5.27 -13.44 6.79
CA MET A 107 -6.41 -14.21 7.30
C MET A 107 -6.38 -15.67 6.83
N TYR A 108 -6.03 -15.91 5.57
CA TYR A 108 -5.98 -17.25 4.97
C TYR A 108 -4.56 -17.84 4.91
N LEU A 109 -3.58 -17.20 5.55
CA LEU A 109 -2.18 -17.65 5.60
C LEU A 109 -1.56 -17.86 4.20
N VAL A 110 -1.92 -16.98 3.27
CA VAL A 110 -1.36 -16.94 1.91
C VAL A 110 -0.26 -15.89 1.88
N ASP A 111 0.90 -16.19 2.48
CA ASP A 111 2.02 -15.24 2.63
C ASP A 111 2.43 -14.55 1.32
N GLY A 112 2.41 -15.31 0.23
CA GLY A 112 2.76 -14.78 -1.08
C GLY A 112 1.78 -13.71 -1.58
N LEU A 113 0.50 -13.83 -1.23
CA LEU A 113 -0.52 -12.83 -1.57
C LEU A 113 -0.30 -11.55 -0.78
N SER A 114 -0.08 -11.67 0.54
CA SER A 114 0.21 -10.53 1.40
C SER A 114 1.46 -9.79 0.91
N ARG A 115 2.52 -10.54 0.56
CA ARG A 115 3.74 -9.94 0.01
C ARG A 115 3.54 -9.28 -1.35
N LEU A 116 2.85 -9.93 -2.29
CA LEU A 116 2.55 -9.33 -3.60
C LEU A 116 1.72 -8.06 -3.45
N ALA A 117 0.71 -8.08 -2.59
CA ALA A 117 -0.13 -6.93 -2.34
C ALA A 117 0.65 -5.76 -1.70
N SER A 118 1.57 -6.05 -0.79
CA SER A 118 2.51 -5.05 -0.24
C SER A 118 3.42 -4.44 -1.30
N ASP A 119 3.93 -5.26 -2.23
CA ASP A 119 4.76 -4.81 -3.34
C ASP A 119 3.97 -3.89 -4.28
N LYS A 120 2.75 -4.28 -4.67
CA LYS A 120 1.86 -3.46 -5.51
C LYS A 120 1.46 -2.16 -4.83
N PHE A 121 1.12 -2.21 -3.55
CA PHE A 121 0.82 -1.03 -2.74
C PHE A 121 1.99 -0.04 -2.73
N THR A 122 3.20 -0.53 -2.45
CA THR A 122 4.40 0.30 -2.39
C THR A 122 4.74 0.91 -3.75
N LEU A 123 4.56 0.14 -4.83
CA LEU A 123 4.73 0.63 -6.19
C LEU A 123 3.72 1.74 -6.52
N HIS A 124 2.45 1.56 -6.15
CA HIS A 124 1.41 2.57 -6.33
C HIS A 124 1.78 3.87 -5.61
N LEU A 125 2.12 3.80 -4.32
CA LEU A 125 2.56 4.99 -3.54
C LEU A 125 3.77 5.69 -4.17
N ALA A 126 4.74 4.94 -4.68
CA ALA A 126 5.92 5.51 -5.32
C ALA A 126 5.55 6.28 -6.60
N SER A 127 4.58 5.76 -7.37
CA SER A 127 4.13 6.35 -8.63
C SER A 127 3.21 7.57 -8.48
N THR A 128 2.49 7.68 -7.37
CA THR A 128 1.56 8.80 -7.11
C THR A 128 2.33 10.09 -6.74
N GLY A 129 1.84 11.25 -7.16
CA GLY A 129 2.44 12.54 -6.81
C GLY A 129 2.29 12.91 -5.32
N MET A 130 2.87 14.04 -4.91
CA MET A 130 2.57 14.66 -3.62
C MET A 130 1.36 15.59 -3.79
N ASP A 131 0.17 15.09 -3.44
CA ASP A 131 -1.10 15.82 -3.46
C ASP A 131 -1.92 15.56 -2.19
N THR A 132 -3.16 16.01 -2.13
CA THR A 132 -4.02 15.75 -0.96
C THR A 132 -4.51 14.28 -0.92
N ILE A 133 -4.59 13.61 -2.07
CA ILE A 133 -5.06 12.23 -2.18
C ILE A 133 -4.07 11.27 -1.51
N ILE A 134 -2.76 11.46 -1.73
CA ILE A 134 -1.73 10.63 -1.07
C ILE A 134 -1.72 10.83 0.46
N LEU A 135 -2.12 12.00 0.94
CA LEU A 135 -2.23 12.31 2.36
C LEU A 135 -3.46 11.65 3.01
N ASP A 136 -4.58 11.59 2.28
CA ASP A 136 -5.81 10.91 2.73
C ASP A 136 -5.63 9.40 2.99
N ILE A 137 -4.55 8.81 2.47
CA ILE A 137 -4.20 7.41 2.71
C ILE A 137 -3.68 7.20 4.13
N ILE A 138 -3.02 8.20 4.73
CA ILE A 138 -2.37 8.04 6.04
C ILE A 138 -3.40 7.66 7.12
N PRO A 139 -4.49 8.42 7.36
CA PRO A 139 -5.45 8.04 8.39
C PRO A 139 -6.04 6.64 8.17
N ARG A 140 -6.31 6.29 6.90
CA ARG A 140 -6.86 4.98 6.54
C ARG A 140 -5.90 3.83 6.88
N VAL A 141 -4.62 3.97 6.51
CA VAL A 141 -3.59 2.96 6.79
C VAL A 141 -3.37 2.77 8.29
N TYR A 142 -3.45 3.85 9.06
CA TYR A 142 -3.31 3.78 10.50
C TYR A 142 -4.55 3.19 11.19
N ALA A 143 -5.72 3.27 10.57
CA ALA A 143 -6.96 2.63 11.05
C ALA A 143 -7.00 1.10 10.83
N PHE A 144 -6.15 0.54 9.95
CA PHE A 144 -6.14 -0.90 9.68
C PHE A 144 -5.77 -1.75 10.91
N LYS A 145 -6.47 -2.88 11.07
CA LYS A 145 -6.36 -3.80 12.22
C LYS A 145 -6.00 -5.23 11.81
N PHE A 146 -4.98 -5.40 10.97
CA PHE A 146 -4.45 -6.71 10.56
C PHE A 146 -2.93 -6.81 10.75
N CYS A 147 -2.40 -8.04 10.74
CA CYS A 147 -1.01 -8.34 11.09
C CYS A 147 0.01 -7.56 10.25
N SER A 148 -0.23 -7.47 8.95
CA SER A 148 0.64 -6.80 7.98
C SER A 148 0.49 -5.28 7.94
N SER A 149 -0.39 -4.68 8.77
CA SER A 149 -0.61 -3.22 8.81
C SER A 149 0.67 -2.42 9.11
N ASN A 150 1.57 -2.95 9.94
CA ASN A 150 2.87 -2.31 10.24
C ASN A 150 3.78 -2.23 9.01
N ALA A 151 3.73 -3.22 8.11
CA ALA A 151 4.51 -3.18 6.87
C ALA A 151 4.01 -2.05 5.96
N ILE A 152 2.68 -1.88 5.86
CA ILE A 152 2.05 -0.81 5.09
C ILE A 152 2.39 0.56 5.67
N ARG A 153 2.25 0.75 6.99
CA ARG A 153 2.61 1.99 7.68
C ARG A 153 4.06 2.39 7.41
N LYS A 154 4.98 1.42 7.48
CA LYS A 154 6.39 1.63 7.15
C LYS A 154 6.59 2.05 5.70
N SER A 155 5.91 1.41 4.74
CA SER A 155 5.96 1.82 3.33
C SER A 155 5.46 3.24 3.13
N VAL A 156 4.33 3.62 3.75
CA VAL A 156 3.81 4.99 3.72
C VAL A 156 4.84 5.99 4.26
N VAL A 157 5.41 5.73 5.43
CA VAL A 157 6.40 6.63 6.06
C VAL A 157 7.63 6.84 5.17
N VAL A 158 8.16 5.76 4.57
CA VAL A 158 9.32 5.83 3.67
C VAL A 158 8.99 6.65 2.42
N GLN A 159 7.82 6.43 1.82
CA GLN A 159 7.41 7.17 0.63
C GLN A 159 7.12 8.64 0.93
N MET A 160 6.43 8.93 2.04
CA MET A 160 6.11 10.31 2.42
C MET A 160 7.37 11.11 2.70
N ARG A 161 8.34 10.53 3.41
CA ARG A 161 9.65 11.15 3.57
C ARG A 161 10.26 11.57 2.23
N ALA A 162 10.34 10.64 1.27
CA ALA A 162 10.93 10.92 -0.04
C ALA A 162 10.17 11.98 -0.84
N LYS A 163 8.84 12.08 -0.66
CA LYS A 163 8.00 13.10 -1.32
C LYS A 163 8.09 14.47 -0.65
N LEU A 164 8.24 14.53 0.67
CA LEU A 164 8.39 15.80 1.39
C LEU A 164 9.67 16.55 0.98
N GLU A 165 10.68 15.84 0.50
CA GLU A 165 11.91 16.42 -0.05
C GLU A 165 11.72 17.06 -1.43
N GLN A 166 10.67 16.66 -2.17
CA GLN A 166 10.42 17.07 -3.55
C GLN A 166 9.54 18.31 -3.61
N ARG A 167 10.09 19.45 -3.19
CA ARG A 167 9.42 20.75 -3.32
C ARG A 167 9.52 21.31 -4.75
N PRO A 168 8.54 22.11 -5.22
CA PRO A 168 7.36 22.63 -4.50
C PRO A 168 6.17 21.65 -4.48
N TRP A 169 5.29 21.79 -3.49
CA TRP A 169 4.06 21.00 -3.37
C TRP A 169 2.87 21.70 -4.03
N ALA A 170 1.82 20.92 -4.35
CA ALA A 170 0.55 21.47 -4.82
C ALA A 170 -0.14 22.33 -3.74
N ALA A 171 -1.05 23.20 -4.17
CA ALA A 171 -1.82 24.03 -3.25
C ALA A 171 -2.63 23.16 -2.26
N GLY A 172 -2.68 23.58 -1.00
CA GLY A 172 -3.41 22.86 0.07
C GLY A 172 -2.68 21.66 0.67
N VAL A 173 -1.57 21.18 0.08
CA VAL A 173 -0.81 20.03 0.62
C VAL A 173 -0.22 20.31 2.00
N GLU A 174 0.27 21.52 2.24
CA GLU A 174 0.88 21.89 3.52
C GLU A 174 -0.15 21.93 4.65
N GLU A 175 -1.29 22.59 4.43
CA GLU A 175 -2.41 22.63 5.38
C GLU A 175 -2.96 21.23 5.65
N HIS A 176 -3.16 20.42 4.60
CA HIS A 176 -3.66 19.06 4.77
C HIS A 176 -2.67 18.13 5.48
N LEU A 177 -1.36 18.32 5.27
CA LEU A 177 -0.33 17.62 6.02
C LEU A 177 -0.35 18.01 7.50
N GLU A 178 -0.54 19.29 7.82
CA GLU A 178 -0.71 19.73 9.21
C GLU A 178 -1.92 19.05 9.87
N ASP A 179 -3.05 19.00 9.17
CA ASP A 179 -4.24 18.30 9.65
C ASP A 179 -3.97 16.80 9.89
N VAL A 180 -3.37 16.10 8.92
CA VAL A 180 -3.01 14.67 9.08
C VAL A 180 -2.03 14.43 10.22
N THR A 181 -1.03 15.30 10.41
CA THR A 181 -0.05 15.13 11.50
C THR A 181 -0.64 15.40 12.89
N ARG A 182 -1.68 16.23 12.96
CA ARG A 182 -2.48 16.45 14.17
C ARG A 182 -3.38 15.25 14.46
N ASP A 183 -4.04 14.71 13.43
CA ASP A 183 -5.04 13.65 13.59
C ASP A 183 -4.40 12.26 13.75
N VAL A 184 -3.18 12.06 13.22
CA VAL A 184 -2.44 10.79 13.28
C VAL A 184 -1.04 11.01 13.88
N PRO A 185 -0.91 11.22 15.20
CA PRO A 185 0.37 11.53 15.84
C PRO A 185 1.38 10.38 15.77
N GLU A 186 0.92 9.13 15.64
CA GLU A 186 1.76 7.96 15.41
C GLU A 186 2.56 8.10 14.11
N PHE A 187 1.92 8.58 13.04
CA PHE A 187 2.58 8.84 11.77
C PHE A 187 3.71 9.85 11.92
N THR A 188 3.46 10.96 12.63
CA THR A 188 4.46 11.99 12.89
C THR A 188 5.67 11.42 13.64
N ARG A 189 5.45 10.59 14.67
CA ARG A 189 6.54 9.92 15.41
C ARG A 189 7.35 8.98 14.52
N GLU A 190 6.68 8.15 13.72
CA GLU A 190 7.34 7.21 12.82
C GLU A 190 8.13 7.93 11.72
N LEU A 191 7.59 9.04 11.19
CA LEU A 191 8.27 9.88 10.21
C LEU A 191 9.53 10.51 10.79
N LEU A 192 9.46 11.10 11.99
CA LEU A 192 10.64 11.66 12.68
C LEU A 192 11.69 10.58 12.96
N LYS A 193 11.26 9.41 13.43
CA LYS A 193 12.14 8.27 13.64
C LYS A 193 12.82 7.83 12.35
N CYS A 194 12.08 7.79 11.24
CA CYS A 194 12.62 7.48 9.91
C CYS A 194 13.73 8.46 9.51
N TYR A 195 13.59 9.76 9.76
CA TYR A 195 14.64 10.76 9.51
C TYR A 195 15.89 10.56 10.39
N ILE A 196 15.72 10.14 11.64
CA ILE A 196 16.82 9.88 12.57
C ILE A 196 17.59 8.62 12.15
N GLU A 197 16.89 7.54 11.80
CA GLU A 197 17.48 6.24 11.47
C GLU A 197 18.17 6.21 10.11
N MET A 198 17.70 7.00 9.16
CA MET A 198 18.28 7.09 7.82
C MET A 198 18.64 8.55 7.51
N PRO A 199 19.66 9.16 8.13
CA PRO A 199 19.97 10.58 7.90
C PRO A 199 20.32 10.86 6.43
N HIS A 200 20.04 12.08 5.95
CA HIS A 200 20.42 12.46 4.59
C HIS A 200 21.95 12.57 4.45
N ASP A 201 22.51 11.82 3.49
CA ASP A 201 23.93 11.85 3.10
C ASP A 201 24.42 13.21 2.52
N ASN A 202 23.54 14.21 2.44
CA ASN A 202 23.85 15.52 1.89
C ASN A 202 24.20 16.59 2.93
N CYS A 203 24.12 16.28 4.23
CA CYS A 203 24.56 17.21 5.28
C CYS A 203 26.09 17.21 5.41
N GLY A 204 26.77 17.93 4.49
CA GLY A 204 28.23 18.15 4.60
C GLY A 204 28.99 18.54 3.32
N LYS A 205 28.39 18.43 2.13
CA LYS A 205 29.13 18.66 0.87
C LYS A 205 29.29 20.13 0.46
N LYS A 206 28.70 21.08 1.20
CA LYS A 206 28.95 22.52 1.00
C LYS A 206 29.62 23.11 2.24
N LYS A 207 30.92 22.85 2.40
CA LYS A 207 31.77 23.77 3.18
C LYS A 207 31.95 25.04 2.36
N THR A 208 31.02 25.98 2.50
CA THR A 208 31.38 27.38 2.25
C THR A 208 32.34 27.75 3.36
N VAL A 209 33.64 27.78 3.07
CA VAL A 209 34.64 28.35 3.96
C VAL A 209 34.34 29.85 4.03
N VAL A 210 33.48 30.24 4.97
CA VAL A 210 33.37 31.65 5.35
C VAL A 210 34.64 31.95 6.12
N GLY A 211 35.54 32.71 5.51
CA GLY A 211 36.74 33.21 6.16
C GLY A 211 36.33 33.97 7.42
N VAL A 212 36.61 33.40 8.58
CA VAL A 212 36.40 34.07 9.86
C VAL A 212 37.41 35.21 9.92
N VAL A 213 36.95 36.44 9.66
CA VAL A 213 37.72 37.64 9.99
C VAL A 213 37.77 37.73 11.52
N PRO A 214 38.95 37.67 12.15
CA PRO A 214 39.05 37.79 13.60
C PRO A 214 38.55 39.17 14.05
N LEU A 215 37.61 39.18 15.01
CA LEU A 215 37.17 40.40 15.67
C LEU A 215 38.38 41.08 16.34
N PRO A 216 38.59 42.40 16.14
CA PRO A 216 39.66 43.11 16.81
C PRO A 216 39.41 43.15 18.33
N ARG A 217 40.33 42.56 19.09
CA ARG A 217 40.36 42.70 20.56
C ARG A 217 40.64 44.16 20.89
N LYS A 218 39.65 44.87 21.44
CA LYS A 218 39.92 46.11 22.16
C LYS A 218 40.76 45.77 23.40
N GLY A 219 42.01 46.24 23.41
CA GLY A 219 42.87 46.20 24.60
C GLY A 219 42.28 47.07 25.72
N PRO A 220 42.69 46.83 26.98
CA PRO A 220 42.21 47.59 28.12
C PRO A 220 42.72 49.03 28.03
N GLN A 221 41.82 49.99 28.23
CA GLN A 221 42.20 51.38 28.49
C GLN A 221 42.80 51.46 29.89
N THR A 222 44.09 51.70 29.97
CA THR A 222 44.75 52.21 31.18
C THR A 222 44.67 53.73 31.16
N GLU A 223 44.02 54.29 32.19
CA GLU A 223 44.27 55.67 32.67
C GLU A 223 45.68 55.79 33.26
#